data_AF-A0A8T0UKG6-F1
#
_entry.id   AF-A0A8T0UKG6-F1
#
_cell.length_a   1.000
_cell.length_b   1.000
_cell.length_c   1.000
_cell.angle_alpha   90.00
_cell.angle_beta   90.00
_cell.angle_gamma   90.00
#
_symmetry.space_group_name_H-M   'P 1'
#
loop_
_entity.id
_entity.type
_entity.pdbx_description
1 polymer ?
#
loop_
_entity_poly.entity_id
_entity_poly.type
_entity_poly.pdbx_seq_one_letter_code
_entity_poly.pdbx_strand_id
1 'polypeptide(L)'
;MARHSPRPPPPRPHLHPPADPCLFYISPAGAELYSLAAGRSYRLPDLPGPPVADRYIWGSSHDWLVTADARSDLQLLNPATGEQIGLPPVATMEHVTPVLDAAGELSRYELSFYDTTPPRKETQRKETQAPHPYEVGYLTEVLYLKVVLSCDPSRGDCIAMLIHNPMRQLSIAKVGASGGTGSLPRKVIQTTPTASTMAAPSTQ
;
A
#
# COMPACT_ATOMS: atom_id res chain seq x y z
N MET A 1 -17.12 -31.39 -49.49
CA MET A 1 -17.62 -30.82 -48.23
C MET A 1 -16.56 -29.89 -47.65
N ALA A 2 -16.70 -28.58 -47.83
CA ALA A 2 -15.74 -27.60 -47.32
C ALA A 2 -16.05 -27.29 -45.85
N ARG A 3 -15.11 -27.57 -44.95
CA ARG A 3 -15.23 -27.24 -43.52
C ARG A 3 -15.10 -25.72 -43.38
N HIS A 4 -16.20 -25.05 -43.03
CA HIS A 4 -16.15 -23.66 -42.58
C HIS A 4 -15.51 -23.63 -41.19
N SER A 5 -14.33 -23.02 -41.10
CA SER A 5 -13.73 -22.68 -39.81
C SER A 5 -14.53 -21.53 -39.19
N PRO A 6 -14.92 -21.59 -37.92
CA PRO A 6 -15.64 -20.50 -37.28
C PRO A 6 -14.77 -19.26 -37.24
N ARG A 7 -15.35 -18.12 -37.62
CA ARG A 7 -14.69 -16.81 -37.57
C ARG A 7 -14.30 -16.51 -36.11
N PRO A 8 -13.07 -16.05 -35.82
CA PRO A 8 -12.68 -15.70 -34.46
C PRO A 8 -13.61 -14.61 -33.90
N PRO A 9 -13.91 -14.62 -32.59
CA PRO A 9 -14.74 -13.60 -31.98
C PRO A 9 -14.11 -12.22 -32.21
N PRO A 10 -14.93 -11.17 -32.41
CA PRO A 10 -14.40 -9.82 -32.57
C PRO A 10 -13.56 -9.45 -31.33
N PRO A 11 -12.44 -8.73 -31.50
CA PRO A 11 -11.66 -8.25 -30.37
C PRO A 11 -12.57 -7.45 -29.44
N ARG A 12 -12.56 -7.81 -28.15
CA ARG A 12 -13.34 -7.07 -27.15
C ARG A 12 -12.79 -5.64 -27.13
N PRO A 13 -13.64 -4.61 -27.24
CA PRO A 13 -13.15 -3.25 -27.12
C PRO A 13 -12.45 -3.13 -25.77
N HIS A 14 -11.18 -2.69 -25.80
CA HIS A 14 -10.51 -2.18 -24.62
C HIS A 14 -11.36 -1.02 -24.14
N LEU A 15 -12.20 -1.28 -23.14
CA LEU A 15 -13.07 -0.26 -22.58
C LEU A 15 -12.17 0.74 -21.87
N HIS A 16 -12.10 1.95 -22.42
CA HIS A 16 -11.63 3.09 -21.64
C HIS A 16 -12.50 3.13 -20.37
N PRO A 17 -11.90 3.20 -19.17
CA PRO A 17 -12.67 3.38 -17.96
C PRO A 17 -13.58 4.61 -18.12
N PRO A 18 -14.80 4.59 -17.56
CA PRO A 18 -15.72 5.71 -17.68
C PRO A 18 -15.04 7.00 -17.20
N ALA A 19 -15.22 8.10 -17.92
CA ALA A 19 -14.69 9.42 -17.52
C ALA A 19 -15.33 9.96 -16.22
N ASP A 20 -16.39 9.30 -15.74
CA ASP A 20 -17.13 9.66 -14.54
C ASP A 20 -16.67 8.83 -13.33
N PRO A 21 -16.79 9.37 -12.09
CA PRO A 21 -16.51 8.63 -10.87
C PRO A 21 -17.25 7.29 -10.82
N CYS A 22 -16.50 6.23 -10.56
CA CYS A 22 -17.02 4.87 -10.46
C CYS A 22 -16.73 4.26 -9.09
N LEU A 23 -17.67 3.50 -8.57
CA LEU A 23 -17.46 2.64 -7.41
C LEU A 23 -16.73 1.37 -7.86
N PHE A 24 -15.53 1.14 -7.33
CA PHE A 24 -14.86 -0.15 -7.43
C PHE A 24 -15.39 -1.10 -6.36
N TYR A 25 -15.75 -2.31 -6.76
CA TYR A 25 -16.14 -3.38 -5.84
C TYR A 25 -15.78 -4.75 -6.42
N ILE A 26 -15.73 -5.75 -5.54
CA ILE A 26 -15.48 -7.13 -5.91
C ILE A 26 -16.78 -7.90 -5.71
N SER A 27 -17.24 -8.57 -6.77
CA SER A 27 -18.40 -9.45 -6.74
C SER A 27 -17.96 -10.91 -6.96
N PRO A 28 -18.85 -11.91 -6.81
CA PRO A 28 -18.54 -13.29 -7.17
C PRO A 28 -18.11 -13.48 -8.64
N ALA A 29 -18.44 -12.52 -9.52
CA ALA A 29 -18.01 -12.52 -10.92
C ALA A 29 -16.62 -11.88 -11.13
N GLY A 30 -16.00 -11.33 -10.09
CA GLY A 30 -14.70 -10.66 -10.15
C GLY A 30 -14.79 -9.17 -9.85
N ALA A 31 -13.75 -8.43 -10.24
CA ALA A 31 -13.67 -6.99 -10.01
C ALA A 31 -14.53 -6.21 -11.00
N GLU A 32 -15.28 -5.22 -10.50
CA GLU A 32 -16.23 -4.44 -11.28
C GLU A 32 -16.16 -2.94 -10.92
N LEU A 33 -16.50 -2.09 -11.90
CA LEU A 33 -16.71 -0.66 -11.72
C LEU A 33 -18.18 -0.32 -11.95
N TYR A 34 -18.87 0.22 -10.94
CA TYR A 34 -20.22 0.74 -11.09
C TYR A 34 -20.19 2.25 -11.31
N SER A 35 -20.66 2.70 -12.48
CA SER A 35 -20.85 4.12 -12.75
C SER A 35 -22.21 4.56 -12.24
N LEU A 36 -22.21 5.49 -11.29
CA LEU A 36 -23.44 6.10 -10.78
C LEU A 36 -24.14 6.92 -11.87
N ALA A 37 -23.37 7.62 -12.70
CA ALA A 37 -23.90 8.44 -13.80
C ALA A 37 -24.58 7.59 -14.88
N ALA A 38 -23.97 6.47 -15.27
CA ALA A 38 -24.51 5.58 -16.29
C ALA A 38 -25.49 4.53 -15.73
N GLY A 39 -25.61 4.40 -14.41
CA GLY A 39 -26.46 3.42 -13.73
C GLY A 39 -26.12 1.96 -14.06
N ARG A 40 -24.86 1.66 -14.43
CA ARG A 40 -24.45 0.32 -14.87
C ARG A 40 -23.05 -0.06 -14.40
N SER A 41 -22.83 -1.38 -14.29
CA SER A 41 -21.51 -1.97 -13.99
C SER A 41 -20.73 -2.31 -15.25
N TYR A 42 -19.41 -2.16 -15.15
CA TYR A 42 -18.42 -2.56 -16.13
C TYR A 42 -17.52 -3.61 -15.50
N ARG A 43 -17.45 -4.79 -16.12
CA ARG A 43 -16.55 -5.85 -15.68
C ARG A 43 -15.13 -5.49 -16.07
N LEU A 44 -14.22 -5.55 -15.12
CA LEU A 44 -12.81 -5.29 -15.37
C LEU A 44 -12.15 -6.51 -16.04
N PRO A 45 -10.99 -6.32 -16.69
CA PRO A 45 -10.17 -7.44 -17.18
C PRO A 45 -9.84 -8.42 -16.05
N ASP A 46 -9.45 -9.64 -16.41
CA ASP A 46 -8.92 -10.59 -15.45
C ASP A 46 -7.67 -9.99 -14.79
N LEU A 47 -7.82 -9.57 -13.53
CA LEU A 47 -6.76 -8.93 -12.79
C LEU A 47 -5.68 -9.94 -12.42
N PRO A 48 -4.41 -9.53 -12.39
CA PRO A 48 -3.31 -10.43 -12.07
C PRO A 48 -3.39 -10.93 -10.63
N GLY A 49 -2.83 -12.13 -10.41
CA GLY A 49 -2.70 -12.70 -9.09
C GLY A 49 -1.76 -11.88 -8.17
N PRO A 50 -1.94 -11.97 -6.84
CA PRO A 50 -3.07 -12.62 -6.15
C PRO A 50 -4.40 -11.87 -6.37
N PRO A 51 -5.57 -12.54 -6.28
CA PRO A 51 -6.88 -11.89 -6.41
C PRO A 51 -6.99 -10.65 -5.52
N VAL A 52 -7.62 -9.57 -5.99
CA VAL A 52 -7.78 -8.34 -5.19
C VAL A 52 -8.56 -8.61 -3.89
N ALA A 53 -9.43 -9.62 -3.88
CA ALA A 53 -10.18 -10.04 -2.69
C ALA A 53 -9.27 -10.53 -1.56
N ASP A 54 -8.06 -10.99 -1.89
CA ASP A 54 -7.08 -11.51 -0.94
C ASP A 54 -6.05 -10.45 -0.55
N ARG A 55 -6.25 -9.19 -0.97
CA ARG A 55 -5.36 -8.06 -0.69
C ARG A 55 -6.03 -7.05 0.22
N TYR A 56 -5.22 -6.41 1.07
CA TYR A 56 -5.66 -5.23 1.82
C TYR A 56 -5.52 -3.99 0.94
N ILE A 57 -6.54 -3.11 0.94
CA ILE A 57 -6.52 -1.84 0.20
C ILE A 57 -6.22 -0.71 1.18
N TRP A 58 -5.07 -0.05 0.99
CA TRP A 58 -4.56 1.02 1.88
C TRP A 58 -4.75 2.43 1.32
N GLY A 59 -5.29 2.53 0.11
CA GLY A 59 -5.60 3.81 -0.52
C GLY A 59 -5.91 3.67 -2.00
N SER A 60 -6.33 4.79 -2.58
CA SER A 60 -6.45 4.96 -4.03
C SER A 60 -5.95 6.35 -4.41
N SER A 61 -5.32 6.48 -5.57
CA SER A 61 -4.81 7.76 -6.11
C SER A 61 -4.57 7.64 -7.61
N HIS A 62 -4.99 8.65 -8.38
CA HIS A 62 -4.74 8.74 -9.83
C HIS A 62 -5.17 7.49 -10.61
N ASP A 63 -6.32 6.91 -10.28
CA ASP A 63 -6.86 5.66 -10.86
C ASP A 63 -6.11 4.37 -10.49
N TRP A 64 -5.15 4.45 -9.55
CA TRP A 64 -4.48 3.28 -8.98
C TRP A 64 -4.99 2.96 -7.57
N LEU A 65 -5.08 1.67 -7.27
CA LEU A 65 -5.25 1.15 -5.93
C LEU A 65 -3.87 0.92 -5.30
N VAL A 66 -3.74 1.21 -4.01
CA VAL A 66 -2.59 0.76 -3.20
C VAL A 66 -3.03 -0.49 -2.43
N THR A 67 -2.38 -1.60 -2.73
CA THR A 67 -2.67 -2.91 -2.13
C THR A 67 -1.48 -3.43 -1.34
N ALA A 68 -1.71 -4.31 -0.37
CA ALA A 68 -0.66 -5.10 0.26
C ALA A 68 -0.84 -6.57 -0.06
N ASP A 69 0.28 -7.26 -0.29
CA ASP A 69 0.30 -8.72 -0.46
C ASP A 69 0.39 -9.47 0.89
N ALA A 70 0.47 -10.80 0.82
CA ALA A 70 0.59 -11.66 1.99
C ALA A 70 1.88 -11.46 2.80
N ARG A 71 2.92 -10.81 2.23
CA ARG A 71 4.17 -10.46 2.90
C ARG A 71 4.16 -9.06 3.48
N SER A 72 3.02 -8.36 3.40
CA SER A 72 2.86 -6.95 3.75
C SER A 72 3.63 -5.99 2.83
N ASP A 73 4.08 -6.46 1.67
CA ASP A 73 4.71 -5.61 0.66
C ASP A 73 3.62 -4.85 -0.10
N LEU A 74 3.83 -3.54 -0.25
CA LEU A 74 2.87 -2.70 -0.95
C LEU A 74 3.06 -2.75 -2.46
N GLN A 75 1.94 -2.74 -3.17
CA GLN A 75 1.89 -2.78 -4.61
C GLN A 75 0.78 -1.87 -5.14
N LEU A 76 1.08 -1.12 -6.18
CA LEU A 76 0.09 -0.35 -6.92
C LEU A 76 -0.58 -1.27 -7.94
N LEU A 77 -1.89 -1.19 -8.05
CA LEU A 77 -2.69 -1.93 -9.02
C LEU A 77 -3.59 -0.96 -9.79
N ASN A 78 -3.49 -0.94 -11.12
CA ASN A 78 -4.45 -0.28 -11.97
C ASN A 78 -5.60 -1.25 -12.25
N PRO A 79 -6.81 -1.02 -11.71
CA PRO A 79 -7.94 -1.93 -11.89
C PRO A 79 -8.47 -1.95 -13.34
N ALA A 80 -8.25 -0.89 -14.13
CA ALA A 80 -8.70 -0.82 -15.52
C ALA A 80 -7.76 -1.57 -16.48
N THR A 81 -6.45 -1.51 -16.25
CA THR A 81 -5.45 -2.13 -17.13
C THR A 81 -4.90 -3.46 -16.61
N GLY A 82 -5.03 -3.72 -15.30
CA GLY A 82 -4.38 -4.84 -14.62
C GLY A 82 -2.88 -4.62 -14.38
N GLU A 83 -2.34 -3.45 -14.69
CA GLU A 83 -0.92 -3.17 -14.45
C GLU A 83 -0.59 -3.12 -12.95
N GLN A 84 0.62 -3.59 -12.61
CA GLN A 84 1.10 -3.62 -11.23
C GLN A 84 2.48 -2.98 -11.11
N ILE A 85 2.67 -2.20 -10.05
CA ILE A 85 3.97 -1.58 -9.74
C ILE A 85 4.31 -1.85 -8.27
N GLY A 86 5.43 -2.53 -8.02
CA GLY A 86 5.95 -2.74 -6.68
C GLY A 86 6.43 -1.45 -6.02
N LEU A 87 6.12 -1.29 -4.74
CA LEU A 87 6.82 -0.36 -3.86
C LEU A 87 7.98 -1.08 -3.16
N PRO A 88 8.90 -0.35 -2.50
CA PRO A 88 9.96 -0.97 -1.72
C PRO A 88 9.40 -1.97 -0.69
N PRO A 89 10.07 -3.11 -0.46
CA PRO A 89 9.62 -4.11 0.50
C PRO A 89 9.43 -3.53 1.90
N VAL A 90 8.50 -4.08 2.67
CA VAL A 90 8.22 -3.66 4.05
C VAL A 90 9.45 -3.79 4.95
N ALA A 91 10.31 -4.78 4.67
CA ALA A 91 11.58 -4.99 5.35
C ALA A 91 12.59 -3.85 5.18
N THR A 92 12.33 -2.89 4.29
CA THR A 92 13.15 -1.67 4.16
C THR A 92 12.80 -0.57 5.16
N MET A 93 11.69 -0.72 5.90
CA MET A 93 11.26 0.23 6.92
C MET A 93 12.08 0.07 8.21
N GLU A 94 12.56 1.19 8.78
CA GLU A 94 13.46 1.21 9.95
C GLU A 94 12.93 0.46 11.19
N HIS A 95 11.60 0.34 11.32
CA HIS A 95 10.95 -0.28 12.47
C HIS A 95 10.64 -1.76 12.25
N VAL A 96 10.78 -2.27 11.02
CA VAL A 96 10.39 -3.62 10.64
C VAL A 96 11.64 -4.46 10.43
N THR A 97 11.84 -5.45 11.29
CA THR A 97 12.92 -6.41 11.13
C THR A 97 12.35 -7.76 10.67
N PRO A 98 12.72 -8.28 9.50
CA PRO A 98 12.34 -9.64 9.11
C PRO A 98 13.10 -10.67 9.94
N VAL A 99 12.40 -11.69 10.43
CA VAL A 99 13.00 -12.83 11.12
C VAL A 99 12.87 -14.05 10.24
N LEU A 100 14.00 -14.70 9.97
CA LEU A 100 14.07 -15.91 9.16
C LEU A 100 14.07 -17.16 10.04
N ASP A 101 13.50 -18.25 9.54
CA ASP A 101 13.58 -19.56 10.18
C ASP A 101 14.94 -20.26 9.91
N ALA A 102 15.08 -21.50 10.38
CA ALA A 102 16.28 -22.30 10.17
C ALA A 102 16.55 -22.66 8.70
N ALA A 103 15.54 -22.57 7.82
CA ALA A 103 15.68 -22.77 6.39
C ALA A 103 16.03 -21.47 5.63
N GLY A 104 16.03 -20.32 6.32
CA GLY A 104 16.26 -19.01 5.72
C GLY A 104 14.99 -18.37 5.13
N GLU A 105 13.81 -18.94 5.40
CA GLU A 105 12.54 -18.41 4.93
C GLU A 105 11.96 -17.41 5.92
N LEU A 106 11.23 -16.42 5.40
CA LEU A 106 10.61 -15.39 6.24
C LEU A 106 9.56 -16.04 7.15
N SER A 107 9.85 -16.04 8.45
CA SER A 107 8.98 -16.62 9.48
C SER A 107 8.04 -15.59 10.09
N ARG A 108 8.54 -14.40 10.42
CA ARG A 108 7.75 -13.33 11.04
C ARG A 108 8.42 -11.97 10.86
N TYR A 109 7.75 -10.92 11.30
CA TYR A 109 8.33 -9.61 11.47
C TYR A 109 8.41 -9.21 12.95
N GLU A 110 9.42 -8.45 13.30
CA GLU A 110 9.55 -7.78 14.58
C GLU A 110 9.39 -6.28 14.38
N LEU A 111 8.36 -5.71 15.00
CA LEU A 111 8.05 -4.28 14.93
C LEU A 111 8.56 -3.56 16.18
N SER A 112 9.52 -2.65 15.99
CA SER A 112 10.09 -1.84 17.06
C SER A 112 9.28 -0.57 17.32
N PHE A 113 9.11 -0.18 18.59
CA PHE A 113 8.32 0.98 19.01
C PHE A 113 9.22 2.04 19.67
N TYR A 114 9.86 2.91 18.90
CA TYR A 114 10.62 4.05 19.42
C TYR A 114 10.15 5.38 18.83
N ASP A 115 10.25 6.46 19.61
CA ASP A 115 9.99 7.83 19.17
C ASP A 115 11.20 8.36 18.38
N THR A 116 10.96 9.13 17.32
CA THR A 116 12.02 9.63 16.43
C THR A 116 12.71 10.90 16.95
N THR A 117 12.46 11.27 18.21
CA THR A 117 13.08 12.43 18.85
C THR A 117 14.60 12.28 18.90
N PRO A 118 15.39 13.21 18.30
CA PRO A 118 16.84 13.19 18.41
C PRO A 118 17.32 13.63 19.80
N PRO A 119 18.46 13.12 20.31
CA PRO A 119 19.17 11.95 19.78
C PRO A 119 18.24 10.75 19.82
N ARG A 120 18.28 9.89 18.78
CA ARG A 120 17.57 8.60 18.73
C ARG A 120 18.00 7.76 19.93
N LYS A 121 17.43 8.07 21.07
CA LYS A 121 17.54 7.36 22.31
C LYS A 121 16.25 6.60 22.33
N GLU A 122 16.39 5.28 22.32
CA GLU A 122 15.37 4.40 22.88
C GLU A 122 14.89 5.09 24.16
N THR A 123 13.71 5.69 24.11
CA THR A 123 13.29 6.62 25.16
C THR A 123 13.40 5.86 26.47
N GLN A 124 14.10 6.43 27.45
CA GLN A 124 14.12 5.96 28.84
C GLN A 124 12.74 6.11 29.50
N ARG A 125 11.68 5.68 28.82
CA ARG A 125 10.49 5.19 29.47
C ARG A 125 10.91 3.85 30.06
N LYS A 126 10.81 3.76 31.40
CA LYS A 126 10.89 2.51 32.16
C LYS A 126 10.61 1.30 31.27
N GLU A 127 11.63 0.46 31.07
CA GLU A 127 11.55 -0.83 30.40
C GLU A 127 11.40 -0.74 28.87
N THR A 128 12.54 -0.96 28.20
CA THR A 128 12.69 -1.30 26.78
C THR A 128 11.53 -2.19 26.32
N GLN A 129 10.55 -1.63 25.60
CA GLN A 129 9.49 -2.48 25.08
C GLN A 129 10.07 -3.28 23.92
N ALA A 130 10.30 -4.57 24.17
CA ALA A 130 10.84 -5.49 23.18
C ALA A 130 10.05 -5.38 21.86
N PRO A 131 10.70 -5.52 20.69
CA PRO A 131 10.00 -5.58 19.41
C PRO A 131 8.87 -6.59 19.48
N HIS A 132 7.69 -6.20 18.98
CA HIS A 132 6.55 -7.10 19.01
C HIS A 132 6.58 -8.00 17.77
N PRO A 133 6.43 -9.32 17.95
CA PRO A 133 6.37 -10.25 16.83
C PRO A 133 5.01 -10.18 16.14
N TYR A 134 5.02 -10.20 14.82
CA TYR A 134 3.85 -10.29 13.96
C TYR A 134 4.04 -11.38 12.92
N GLU A 135 3.06 -12.26 12.77
CA GLU A 135 2.99 -13.18 11.64
C GLU A 135 3.05 -12.40 10.32
N VAL A 136 3.63 -13.02 9.29
CA VAL A 136 3.95 -12.36 8.01
C VAL A 136 2.75 -11.65 7.38
N GLY A 137 1.59 -12.31 7.38
CA GLY A 137 0.34 -11.76 6.84
C GLY A 137 -0.41 -10.83 7.79
N TYR A 138 -0.06 -10.80 9.08
CA TYR A 138 -0.75 -9.97 10.07
C TYR A 138 -0.11 -8.59 10.22
N LEU A 139 1.15 -8.41 9.81
CA LEU A 139 1.83 -7.12 9.89
C LEU A 139 1.08 -6.02 9.11
N THR A 140 0.54 -6.32 7.93
CA THR A 140 -0.18 -5.35 7.09
C THR A 140 -1.33 -4.69 7.86
N GLU A 141 -2.11 -5.46 8.61
CA GLU A 141 -3.28 -4.99 9.37
C GLU A 141 -2.93 -3.96 10.45
N VAL A 142 -1.71 -4.03 10.98
CA VAL A 142 -1.25 -3.17 12.07
C VAL A 142 -0.32 -2.06 11.61
N LEU A 143 0.38 -2.25 10.49
CA LEU A 143 1.47 -1.36 10.08
C LEU A 143 0.95 -0.14 9.33
N TYR A 144 0.17 -0.33 8.27
CA TYR A 144 -0.20 0.78 7.39
C TYR A 144 -1.46 1.49 7.90
N LEU A 145 -1.53 2.80 7.71
CA LEU A 145 -2.70 3.61 8.05
C LEU A 145 -3.28 4.32 6.84
N LYS A 146 -2.41 4.83 5.96
CA LYS A 146 -2.80 5.49 4.71
C LYS A 146 -1.63 5.52 3.75
N VAL A 147 -1.91 5.34 2.47
CA VAL A 147 -0.93 5.59 1.40
C VAL A 147 -1.55 6.52 0.35
N VAL A 148 -0.78 7.50 -0.10
CA VAL A 148 -1.17 8.42 -1.19
C VAL A 148 -0.04 8.56 -2.20
N LEU A 149 -0.42 8.80 -3.46
CA LEU A 149 0.53 9.01 -4.56
C LEU A 149 0.58 10.48 -4.94
N SER A 150 1.80 11.00 -5.19
CA SER A 150 1.99 12.39 -5.61
C SER A 150 1.46 12.68 -7.01
N CYS A 151 1.48 11.70 -7.91
CA CYS A 151 1.00 11.80 -9.30
C CYS A 151 0.64 10.42 -9.86
N ASP A 152 0.22 10.37 -11.13
CA ASP A 152 0.02 9.13 -11.87
C ASP A 152 1.35 8.35 -11.97
N PRO A 153 1.44 7.14 -11.37
CA PRO A 153 2.67 6.36 -11.35
C PRO A 153 3.05 5.79 -12.73
N SER A 154 2.15 5.75 -13.70
CA SER A 154 2.46 5.32 -15.08
C SER A 154 3.37 6.31 -15.82
N ARG A 155 3.42 7.56 -15.35
CA ARG A 155 4.18 8.67 -15.99
C ARG A 155 5.62 8.80 -15.49
N GLY A 156 6.03 7.96 -14.53
CA GLY A 156 7.35 8.05 -13.90
C GLY A 156 7.44 9.11 -12.79
N ASP A 157 8.53 9.06 -12.02
CA ASP A 157 8.87 9.99 -10.92
C ASP A 157 7.80 10.18 -9.84
N CYS A 158 6.83 9.27 -9.76
CA CYS A 158 5.83 9.28 -8.72
C CYS A 158 6.43 8.90 -7.36
N ILE A 159 5.90 9.54 -6.33
CA ILE A 159 6.28 9.35 -4.94
C ILE A 159 5.07 8.77 -4.19
N ALA A 160 5.28 7.67 -3.47
CA ALA A 160 4.35 7.13 -2.50
C ALA A 160 4.67 7.72 -1.11
N MET A 161 3.65 8.26 -0.44
CA MET A 161 3.73 8.76 0.94
C MET A 161 2.87 7.90 1.84
N LEU A 162 3.45 7.40 2.92
CA LEU A 162 2.86 6.40 3.80
C LEU A 162 2.74 6.97 5.21
N ILE A 163 1.53 6.98 5.76
CA ILE A 163 1.31 7.09 7.20
C ILE A 163 1.25 5.68 7.76
N HIS A 164 2.09 5.36 8.73
CA HIS A 164 2.21 4.01 9.28
C HIS A 164 2.49 4.02 10.79
N ASN A 165 2.24 2.89 11.42
CA ASN A 165 2.69 2.59 12.77
C ASN A 165 4.19 2.21 12.79
N PRO A 166 4.86 2.32 13.94
CA PRO A 166 4.36 2.91 15.18
C PRO A 166 4.19 4.43 15.09
N MET A 167 3.36 5.00 15.99
CA MET A 167 3.29 6.46 16.23
C MET A 167 2.89 7.35 15.03
N ARG A 168 2.18 6.82 14.03
CA ARG A 168 1.69 7.56 12.85
C ARG A 168 2.81 8.30 12.10
N GLN A 169 3.97 7.66 11.97
CA GLN A 169 5.11 8.21 11.27
C GLN A 169 4.85 8.31 9.76
N LEU A 170 5.64 9.16 9.09
CA LEU A 170 5.60 9.39 7.66
C LEU A 170 6.84 8.77 6.99
N SER A 171 6.61 7.91 6.01
CA SER A 171 7.64 7.37 5.12
C SER A 171 7.36 7.76 3.67
N ILE A 172 8.42 7.92 2.87
CA ILE A 172 8.32 8.33 1.47
C ILE A 172 9.17 7.40 0.59
N ALA A 173 8.60 6.90 -0.50
CA ALA A 173 9.27 6.02 -1.45
C ALA A 173 9.06 6.48 -2.89
N LYS A 174 10.08 6.30 -3.73
CA LYS A 174 9.94 6.46 -5.19
C LYS A 174 9.24 5.22 -5.75
N VAL A 175 8.20 5.43 -6.55
CA VAL A 175 7.46 4.36 -7.22
C VAL A 175 8.31 3.75 -8.34
N GLY A 176 8.33 2.42 -8.45
CA GLY A 176 9.05 1.71 -9.51
C GLY A 176 10.57 1.67 -9.35
N ALA A 177 11.11 2.13 -8.22
CA ALA A 177 12.51 1.91 -7.87
C ALA A 177 12.71 0.45 -7.42
N SER A 178 12.70 -0.49 -8.38
CA SER A 178 13.13 -1.87 -8.11
C SER A 178 14.63 -1.87 -7.78
N GLY A 179 14.99 -2.58 -6.71
CA GLY A 179 16.29 -2.48 -6.03
C GLY A 179 17.49 -2.77 -6.93
N GLY A 180 18.09 -1.72 -7.48
CA GLY A 180 19.48 -1.66 -7.90
C GLY A 180 20.18 -0.61 -7.07
N THR A 181 20.94 -1.04 -6.05
CA THR A 181 21.83 -0.23 -5.21
C THR A 181 21.21 1.02 -4.57
N GLY A 182 20.69 0.87 -3.35
CA GLY A 182 20.99 1.83 -2.29
C GLY A 182 20.09 3.07 -2.12
N SER A 183 18.86 3.11 -2.62
CA SER A 183 17.91 4.14 -2.16
C SER A 183 16.84 3.52 -1.27
N LEU A 184 17.11 3.49 0.03
CA LEU A 184 16.07 3.39 1.06
C LEU A 184 15.00 4.48 0.84
N PRO A 185 13.75 4.26 1.28
CA PRO A 185 12.77 5.35 1.35
C PRO A 185 13.41 6.55 2.06
N ARG A 186 13.59 7.66 1.35
CA ARG A 186 14.15 8.88 1.93
C ARG A 186 13.09 9.45 2.88
N LYS A 187 13.37 9.30 4.17
CA LYS A 187 12.64 9.87 5.30
C LYS A 187 12.27 11.33 5.04
N VAL A 188 10.99 11.68 5.12
CA VAL A 188 10.57 13.08 5.25
C VAL A 188 9.60 13.19 6.42
N ILE A 189 10.13 13.82 7.48
CA ILE A 189 9.53 14.70 8.48
C ILE A 189 8.20 14.26 9.12
N GLN A 190 8.27 13.96 10.41
CA GLN A 190 7.13 13.94 11.33
C GLN A 190 6.86 15.39 11.79
N THR A 191 5.66 15.91 11.52
CA THR A 191 5.17 17.09 12.24
C THR A 191 4.70 16.64 13.61
N THR A 192 5.36 17.09 14.68
CA THR A 192 4.83 16.99 16.04
C THR A 192 3.47 17.71 16.10
N PRO A 193 2.41 17.12 16.69
CA PRO A 193 1.29 17.93 17.14
C PRO A 193 1.86 18.92 18.14
N THR A 194 1.78 20.21 17.83
CA THR A 194 2.11 21.27 18.77
C THR A 194 1.30 21.01 20.03
N ALA A 195 1.97 20.79 21.16
CA ALA A 195 1.30 20.74 22.44
C ALA A 195 0.59 22.09 22.61
N SER A 196 -0.73 22.12 22.47
CA SER A 196 -1.52 23.28 22.91
C SER A 196 -1.20 23.45 24.40
N THR A 197 -0.47 24.52 24.70
CA THR A 197 -0.26 25.00 26.06
C THR A 197 -1.64 25.20 26.69
N MET A 198 -2.08 24.25 27.51
CA MET A 198 -3.08 24.54 28.52
C MET A 198 -2.40 25.46 29.53
N ALA A 199 -2.69 26.76 29.40
CA ALA A 199 -2.43 27.71 30.47
C ALA A 199 -3.15 27.21 31.72
N ALA A 200 -2.40 27.02 32.81
CA ALA A 200 -2.98 26.77 34.11
C ALA A 200 -3.86 27.96 34.50
N PRO A 201 -5.05 27.75 35.10
CA PRO A 201 -5.84 28.85 35.60
C PRO A 201 -5.09 29.52 36.76
N SER A 202 -4.88 30.82 36.62
CA SER A 202 -4.35 31.70 37.66
C SER A 202 -5.21 31.57 38.92
N THR A 203 -4.55 31.33 40.04
CA THR A 203 -5.16 31.38 41.37
C THR A 203 -5.58 32.82 41.67
N GLN A 204 -6.88 33.01 41.94
CA GLN A 204 -7.41 34.07 42.79
C GLN A 204 -8.53 33.48 43.64
#